data_AF-A0A354J2S5-F1
#
_entry.id   AF-A0A354J2S5-F1
#
_cell.length_a   1.000
_cell.length_b   1.000
_cell.length_c   1.000
_cell.angle_alpha   90.00
_cell.angle_beta   90.00
_cell.angle_gamma   90.00
#
_symmetry.space_group_name_H-M   'P 1'
#
loop_
_entity.id
_entity.type
_entity.pdbx_description
1 polymer ?
#
loop_
_entity_poly.entity_id
_entity_poly.type
_entity_poly.pdbx_seq_one_letter_code
_entity_poly.pdbx_strand_id
1 'polypeptide(L)'
;SGNATGTSDKLPVELQLEMIRAILPEAKTIGIMYSTSEPNSISAIEEYKEAAPRYGFEIVESGISTIADISLATDNLLEKV
;
A
#
# COMPACT_ATOMS: atom_id res chain seq x y z
N SER A 1 -36.05 1.77 8.89
CA SER A 1 -35.46 2.27 7.63
C SER A 1 -34.31 3.20 7.98
N GLY A 2 -33.10 2.67 8.11
CA GLY A 2 -31.90 3.48 8.34
C GLY A 2 -31.08 3.48 7.07
N ASN A 3 -31.22 4.53 6.26
CA ASN A 3 -30.27 4.77 5.17
C ASN A 3 -28.96 5.17 5.84
N ALA A 4 -28.11 4.18 6.12
CA ALA A 4 -26.73 4.44 6.53
C ALA A 4 -25.98 4.96 5.31
N THR A 5 -25.99 6.28 5.13
CA THR A 5 -25.08 6.94 4.19
C THR A 5 -23.80 7.25 4.94
N GLY A 6 -22.72 6.60 4.57
CA GLY A 6 -21.36 6.95 5.00
C GLY A 6 -20.53 7.30 3.77
N THR A 7 -19.62 8.25 3.87
CA THR A 7 -18.54 8.40 2.90
C THR A 7 -17.59 7.24 3.08
N SER A 8 -17.34 6.46 2.02
CA SER A 8 -16.35 5.40 2.05
C SER A 8 -15.00 6.02 1.67
N ASP A 9 -14.10 6.19 2.64
CA ASP A 9 -12.71 6.59 2.41
C ASP A 9 -11.86 5.40 1.90
N LYS A 10 -12.48 4.43 1.23
CA LYS A 10 -11.81 3.24 0.74
C LYS A 10 -10.91 3.63 -0.42
N LEU A 11 -9.61 3.38 -0.27
CA LEU A 11 -8.65 3.61 -1.33
C LEU A 11 -9.00 2.76 -2.55
N PRO A 12 -9.06 3.34 -3.76
CA PRO A 12 -9.29 2.56 -4.97
C PRO A 12 -8.00 1.85 -5.39
N VAL A 13 -7.65 0.78 -4.66
CA VAL A 13 -6.39 0.02 -4.81
C VAL A 13 -6.12 -0.39 -6.26
N GLU A 14 -7.13 -0.93 -6.95
CA GLU A 14 -6.96 -1.36 -8.35
C GLU A 14 -6.62 -0.21 -9.30
N LEU A 15 -7.29 0.95 -9.17
CA LEU A 15 -6.99 2.12 -10.01
C LEU A 15 -5.58 2.65 -9.76
N GLN A 16 -5.10 2.56 -8.51
CA GLN A 16 -3.72 2.96 -8.20
C GLN A 16 -2.70 2.00 -8.80
N LEU A 17 -2.92 0.68 -8.70
CA LEU A 17 -2.04 -0.32 -9.31
C LEU A 17 -2.01 -0.22 -10.84
N GLU A 18 -3.17 0.01 -11.47
CA GLU A 18 -3.28 0.26 -12.91
C GLU A 18 -2.46 1.49 -13.30
N MET A 19 -2.64 2.60 -12.57
CA MET A 19 -1.89 3.84 -12.81
C MET A 19 -0.38 3.63 -12.65
N ILE A 20 0.07 2.94 -11.59
CA ILE A 20 1.48 2.65 -11.36
C ILE A 20 2.05 1.84 -12.53
N ARG A 21 1.33 0.82 -13.02
CA ARG A 21 1.77 0.04 -14.18
C ARG A 21 1.82 0.87 -15.46
N ALA A 22 0.88 1.79 -15.65
CA ALA A 22 0.87 2.68 -16.81
C ALA A 22 2.08 3.63 -16.84
N ILE A 23 2.49 4.14 -15.67
CA ILE A 23 3.59 5.10 -15.53
C ILE A 23 4.96 4.40 -15.46
N LEU A 24 5.04 3.28 -14.74
CA LEU A 24 6.24 2.49 -14.49
C LEU A 24 6.04 1.06 -15.03
N PRO A 25 6.08 0.87 -16.36
CA PRO A 25 5.75 -0.40 -16.98
C PRO A 25 6.72 -1.53 -16.63
N GLU A 26 7.93 -1.22 -16.18
CA GLU A 26 8.97 -2.19 -15.84
C GLU A 26 9.10 -2.47 -14.33
N ALA A 27 8.38 -1.73 -13.48
CA ALA A 27 8.46 -1.91 -12.04
C ALA A 27 7.95 -3.29 -11.63
N LYS A 28 8.64 -3.94 -10.69
CA LYS A 28 8.34 -5.32 -10.24
C LYS A 28 7.89 -5.37 -8.78
N THR A 29 8.35 -4.42 -7.98
CA THR A 29 8.12 -4.40 -6.54
C THR A 29 7.62 -3.03 -6.12
N ILE A 30 6.66 -2.99 -5.20
CA ILE A 30 6.14 -1.78 -4.59
C ILE A 30 6.43 -1.85 -3.09
N GLY A 31 7.23 -0.90 -2.61
CA GLY A 31 7.47 -0.70 -1.18
C GLY A 31 6.35 0.15 -0.56
N ILE A 32 5.68 -0.36 0.47
CA ILE A 32 4.64 0.37 1.20
C ILE A 32 5.08 0.56 2.65
N MET A 33 5.25 1.81 3.06
CA MET A 33 5.46 2.16 4.46
C MET A 33 4.12 2.54 5.11
N TYR A 34 3.86 2.05 6.32
CA TYR A 34 2.59 2.30 7.00
C TYR A 34 2.75 2.42 8.51
N SER A 35 1.80 3.11 9.16
CA SER A 35 1.75 3.16 10.61
C SER A 35 1.08 1.91 11.18
N THR A 36 1.77 1.22 12.07
CA THR A 36 1.22 0.02 12.74
C THR A 36 0.06 0.34 13.69
N SER A 37 -0.12 1.61 14.06
CA SER A 37 -1.23 2.10 14.90
C SER A 37 -2.53 2.38 14.14
N GLU A 38 -2.56 2.19 12.82
CA GLU A 38 -3.68 2.51 11.93
C GLU A 38 -4.31 1.24 11.33
N PRO A 39 -5.40 0.70 11.91
CA PRO A 39 -6.01 -0.55 11.43
C PRO A 39 -6.52 -0.48 9.99
N ASN A 40 -6.95 0.71 9.55
CA ASN A 40 -7.36 0.98 8.16
C ASN A 40 -6.20 0.80 7.17
N SER A 41 -4.98 1.19 7.55
CA SER A 41 -3.77 1.00 6.74
C SER A 41 -3.45 -0.49 6.55
N ILE A 42 -3.62 -1.31 7.59
CA ILE A 42 -3.42 -2.76 7.51
C ILE A 42 -4.41 -3.41 6.53
N SER A 43 -5.71 -3.08 6.63
CA SER A 43 -6.70 -3.61 5.69
C SER A 43 -6.41 -3.20 4.25
N ALA A 44 -6.02 -1.95 4.01
CA ALA A 44 -5.67 -1.51 2.66
C ALA A 44 -4.47 -2.28 2.10
N ILE A 45 -3.44 -2.55 2.90
CA ILE A 45 -2.25 -3.28 2.45
C ILE A 45 -2.58 -4.73 2.07
N GLU A 46 -3.46 -5.39 2.81
CA GLU A 46 -3.92 -6.73 2.42
C GLU A 46 -4.65 -6.70 1.07
N GLU A 47 -5.47 -5.67 0.80
CA GLU A 47 -6.06 -5.48 -0.53
C GLU A 47 -4.99 -5.25 -1.62
N TYR A 48 -3.91 -4.50 -1.32
CA TYR A 48 -2.78 -4.36 -2.24
C TYR A 48 -2.09 -5.70 -2.49
N LYS A 49 -1.83 -6.51 -1.46
CA LYS A 49 -1.18 -7.82 -1.59
C LYS A 49 -2.01 -8.78 -2.46
N GLU A 50 -3.33 -8.74 -2.34
CA GLU A 50 -4.23 -9.56 -3.16
C GLU A 50 -4.29 -9.09 -4.62
N ALA A 51 -4.32 -7.77 -4.86
CA ALA A 51 -4.51 -7.21 -6.20
C ALA A 51 -3.20 -7.07 -7.00
N ALA A 52 -2.09 -6.73 -6.35
CA ALA A 52 -0.80 -6.42 -6.98
C ALA A 52 -0.26 -7.50 -7.93
N PRO A 53 -0.36 -8.81 -7.64
CA PRO A 53 0.13 -9.86 -8.54
C PRO A 53 -0.54 -9.83 -9.93
N ARG A 54 -1.80 -9.40 -10.01
CA ARG A 54 -2.55 -9.27 -11.29
C ARG A 54 -1.94 -8.21 -12.20
N TYR A 55 -1.26 -7.23 -11.61
CA TYR A 55 -0.56 -6.16 -12.30
C TYR A 55 0.94 -6.42 -12.41
N GLY A 56 1.43 -7.61 -12.00
CA GLY A 56 2.85 -7.99 -12.06
C GLY A 56 3.71 -7.31 -10.98
N PHE A 57 3.11 -6.91 -9.87
CA PHE A 57 3.82 -6.31 -8.73
C PHE A 57 3.88 -7.29 -7.54
N GLU A 58 4.99 -7.25 -6.83
CA GLU A 58 5.15 -7.78 -5.47
C GLU A 58 5.06 -6.63 -4.46
N ILE A 59 4.37 -6.84 -3.34
CA ILE A 59 4.27 -5.83 -2.27
C ILE A 59 5.26 -6.18 -1.17
N VAL A 60 6.13 -5.22 -0.83
CA VAL A 60 7.00 -5.27 0.34
C VAL A 60 6.56 -4.18 1.31
N GLU A 61 6.20 -4.55 2.53
CA GLU A 61 5.72 -3.60 3.52
C GLU A 61 6.74 -3.34 4.63
N SER A 62 6.72 -2.12 5.18
CA SER A 62 7.47 -1.75 6.37
C SER A 62 6.56 -0.98 7.32
N GLY A 63 6.28 -1.59 8.47
CA GLY A 63 5.50 -0.95 9.53
C GLY A 63 6.39 -0.03 10.38
N ILE A 64 5.99 1.22 10.53
CA ILE A 64 6.61 2.19 11.45
C ILE A 64 5.69 2.45 12.64
N SER A 65 6.30 2.83 13.77
CA SER A 65 5.57 3.19 15.00
C SER A 65 5.69 4.67 15.32
N THR A 66 6.78 5.29 14.86
CA THR A 66 7.09 6.70 15.05
C THR A 66 7.68 7.31 13.79
N ILE A 67 7.65 8.63 13.69
CA ILE A 67 8.26 9.39 12.58
C ILE A 67 9.77 9.17 12.52
N ALA A 68 10.42 8.91 13.67
CA ALA A 68 11.85 8.64 13.73
C ALA A 68 12.25 7.34 13.00
N ASP A 69 11.31 6.40 12.82
CA ASP A 69 11.55 5.13 12.16
C ASP A 69 11.57 5.26 10.62
N ILE A 70 11.10 6.39 10.06
CA ILE A 70 10.92 6.57 8.60
C ILE A 70 12.22 6.37 7.84
N SER A 71 13.33 6.95 8.29
CA SER A 71 14.62 6.83 7.57
C SER A 71 15.07 5.37 7.50
N LEU A 72 15.04 4.66 8.63
CA LEU A 72 15.41 3.26 8.71
C LEU A 72 14.47 2.37 7.88
N ALA A 73 13.16 2.62 7.94
CA ALA A 73 12.18 1.89 7.16
C ALA A 73 12.37 2.13 5.65
N THR A 74 12.75 3.34 5.24
CA THR A 74 13.06 3.67 3.85
C THR A 74 14.31 2.91 3.39
N ASP A 75 15.39 2.95 4.16
CA ASP A 75 16.64 2.25 3.83
C ASP A 75 16.39 0.73 3.67
N ASN A 76 15.62 0.14 4.59
CA ASN A 76 15.26 -1.28 4.53
C ASN A 76 14.37 -1.64 3.32
N LEU A 77 13.53 -0.72 2.85
CA LEU A 77 12.72 -0.91 1.66
C LEU A 77 13.58 -0.82 0.40
N LEU A 78 14.49 0.16 0.31
CA LEU A 78 15.38 0.33 -0.84
C LEU A 78 16.26 -0.89 -1.12
N GLU A 79 16.63 -1.67 -0.12
CA GLU A 79 17.36 -2.92 -0.32
C GLU A 79 16.51 -4.04 -0.95
N LYS A 80 15.17 -3.91 -0.94
CA LYS A 80 14.22 -4.96 -1.32
C LYS A 80 13.41 -4.64 -2.58
N VAL A 81 13.47 -3.40 -3.09
CA VAL A 81 12.63 -2.92 -4.21
C VAL A 81 13.45 -2.51 -5.43
#